data_AF-A0A139GYA3-F1
#
_entry.id   AF-A0A139GYA3-F1
#
_cell.length_a   1.000
_cell.length_b   1.000
_cell.length_c   1.000
_cell.angle_alpha   90.00
_cell.angle_beta   90.00
_cell.angle_gamma   90.00
#
_symmetry.space_group_name_H-M   'P 1'
#
loop_
_entity.id
_entity.type
_entity.pdbx_description
1 polymer ?
#
loop_
_entity_poly.entity_id
_entity_poly.type
_entity_poly.pdbx_seq_one_letter_code
_entity_poly.pdbx_strand_id
1 'polypeptide(L)'
;MTSTDLITDPTLLSVLAAAAESRRQCLEMLSFIEQNGASAYESHDLNTQQKKLASRLAILRGLNRKAVMSVRATKQETSEARQEIDSLHLTLQNLSYEQRHLMGEIRACEEYDHKYLSLPMIPTQDFLVAHPEFSEAGEHELTIARIRDEYDARRALEEQRVGLVRRKLELERETLGKKEELARLDAEIERWISGQSRVLEVFGKREEEVKRKKAEAESVVHEG
;
A
#
# COMPACT_ATOMS: atom_id res chain seq x y z
N MET A 1 16.27 -44.03 47.56
CA MET A 1 16.24 -42.60 47.95
C MET A 1 14.99 -42.38 48.76
N THR A 2 15.12 -42.03 50.03
CA THR A 2 13.97 -41.74 50.89
C THR A 2 13.44 -40.35 50.52
N SER A 3 12.12 -40.15 50.54
CA SER A 3 11.46 -38.90 50.10
C SER A 3 11.94 -37.62 50.84
N THR A 4 12.70 -37.78 51.91
CA THR A 4 13.36 -36.73 52.68
C THR A 4 14.50 -36.04 51.93
N ASP A 5 15.12 -36.70 50.95
CA ASP A 5 16.30 -36.18 50.24
C ASP A 5 15.97 -35.17 49.15
N LEU A 6 14.67 -35.02 48.82
CA LEU A 6 14.15 -34.10 47.79
C LEU A 6 13.87 -32.69 48.33
N ILE A 7 13.86 -32.51 49.65
CA ILE A 7 13.51 -31.24 50.29
C ILE A 7 14.80 -30.47 50.59
N THR A 8 15.04 -29.39 49.84
CA THR A 8 16.21 -28.52 50.02
C THR A 8 15.91 -27.25 50.84
N ASP A 9 14.63 -26.89 50.98
CA ASP A 9 14.24 -25.66 51.67
C ASP A 9 14.52 -25.74 53.18
N PRO A 10 15.26 -24.78 53.76
CA PRO A 10 15.67 -24.82 55.16
C PRO A 10 14.48 -24.74 56.14
N THR A 11 13.39 -24.07 55.75
CA THR A 11 12.19 -23.99 56.60
C THR A 11 11.46 -25.32 56.62
N LEU A 12 11.31 -25.99 55.48
CA LEU A 12 10.70 -27.31 55.38
C LEU A 12 11.56 -28.39 56.05
N LEU A 13 12.88 -28.30 55.96
CA LEU A 13 13.80 -29.16 56.70
C LEU A 13 13.62 -29.02 58.21
N SER A 14 13.45 -27.79 58.72
CA SER A 14 13.19 -27.55 60.15
C SER A 14 11.85 -28.16 60.61
N VAL A 15 10.81 -28.08 59.78
CA VAL A 15 9.50 -28.70 60.03
C VAL A 15 9.63 -30.22 60.06
N LEU A 16 10.36 -30.80 59.11
CA LEU A 16 10.61 -32.23 59.02
C LEU A 16 11.36 -32.76 60.25
N ALA A 17 12.42 -32.05 60.68
CA ALA A 17 13.17 -32.39 61.87
C ALA A 17 12.29 -32.33 63.14
N ALA A 18 11.50 -31.26 63.31
CA ALA A 18 10.57 -31.13 64.42
C ALA A 18 9.48 -32.22 64.41
N ALA A 19 9.01 -32.63 63.23
CA ALA A 19 8.05 -33.72 63.08
C ALA A 19 8.67 -35.08 63.44
N ALA A 20 9.90 -35.35 63.00
CA ALA A 20 10.63 -36.57 63.34
C ALA A 20 10.90 -36.66 64.85
N GLU A 21 11.28 -35.56 65.49
CA GLU A 21 11.50 -35.50 66.93
C GLU A 21 10.19 -35.64 67.74
N SER A 22 9.09 -35.05 67.27
CA SER A 22 7.77 -35.24 67.86
C SER A 22 7.32 -36.69 67.76
N ARG A 23 7.50 -37.32 66.60
CA ARG A 23 7.19 -38.74 66.38
C ARG A 23 8.02 -39.65 67.29
N ARG A 24 9.32 -39.41 67.39
CA ARG A 24 10.21 -40.16 68.30
C ARG A 24 9.75 -40.05 69.75
N GLN A 25 9.34 -38.86 70.20
CA GLN A 25 8.77 -38.67 71.54
C GLN A 25 7.50 -39.50 71.79
N CYS A 26 6.60 -39.56 70.80
CA CYS A 26 5.39 -40.38 70.89
C CYS A 26 5.73 -41.86 71.01
N LEU A 27 6.69 -42.34 70.21
CA LEU A 27 7.12 -43.74 70.25
C LEU A 27 7.77 -44.10 71.59
N GLU A 28 8.63 -43.23 72.13
CA GLU A 28 9.22 -43.39 73.45
C GLU A 28 8.13 -43.46 74.54
N MET A 29 7.14 -42.57 74.49
CA MET A 29 6.00 -42.60 75.41
C MET A 29 5.16 -43.88 75.31
N LEU A 30 4.86 -44.34 74.10
CA LEU A 30 4.11 -45.58 73.88
C LEU A 30 4.88 -46.79 74.42
N SER A 31 6.19 -46.88 74.15
CA SER A 31 7.04 -47.95 74.68
C SER A 31 7.10 -47.96 76.22
N PHE A 32 7.13 -46.78 76.85
CA PHE A 32 7.09 -46.66 78.31
C PHE A 32 5.75 -47.15 78.89
N ILE A 33 4.63 -46.85 78.23
CA ILE A 33 3.30 -47.33 78.66
C ILE A 33 3.20 -48.85 78.49
N GLU A 34 3.69 -49.39 77.38
CA GLU A 34 3.69 -50.84 77.12
C GLU A 34 4.51 -51.62 78.16
N GLN A 35 5.65 -51.08 78.60
CA GLN A 35 6.52 -51.73 79.59
C GLN A 35 5.98 -51.68 81.02
N ASN A 36 5.25 -50.62 81.39
CA ASN A 36 4.82 -50.38 82.78
C ASN A 36 3.31 -50.63 83.02
N GLY A 37 2.54 -50.93 81.96
CA GLY A 37 1.12 -51.27 82.07
C GLY A 37 0.28 -50.20 82.79
N ALA A 38 -0.64 -50.62 83.66
CA ALA A 38 -1.50 -49.70 84.40
C ALA A 38 -0.73 -48.77 85.36
N SER A 39 0.43 -49.22 85.87
CA SER A 39 1.27 -48.42 86.78
C SER A 39 1.97 -47.24 86.07
N ALA A 40 2.06 -47.27 84.74
CA ALA A 40 2.64 -46.18 83.94
C ALA A 40 1.92 -44.84 84.16
N TYR A 41 0.60 -44.88 84.38
CA TYR A 41 -0.25 -43.69 84.46
C TYR A 41 -0.11 -42.92 85.79
N GLU A 42 0.42 -43.57 86.81
CA GLU A 42 0.69 -42.98 88.13
C GLU A 42 2.12 -42.41 88.22
N SER A 43 2.96 -42.68 87.23
CA SER A 43 4.36 -42.23 87.21
C SER A 43 4.50 -40.74 86.85
N HIS A 44 5.29 -40.03 87.65
CA HIS A 44 5.72 -38.65 87.37
C HIS A 44 6.49 -38.53 86.03
N ASP A 45 7.15 -39.60 85.58
CA ASP A 45 7.89 -39.61 84.33
C ASP A 45 6.95 -39.50 83.13
N LEU A 46 5.78 -40.15 83.16
CA LEU A 46 4.79 -40.04 82.09
C LEU A 46 4.27 -38.60 81.95
N ASN A 47 4.00 -37.92 83.07
CA ASN A 47 3.59 -36.52 83.08
C ASN A 47 4.67 -35.60 82.47
N THR A 48 5.93 -35.88 82.77
CA THR A 48 7.07 -35.16 82.20
C THR A 48 7.19 -35.38 80.69
N GLN A 49 7.01 -36.60 80.21
CA GLN A 49 7.01 -36.91 78.78
C GLN A 49 5.82 -36.27 78.05
N GLN A 50 4.63 -36.23 78.66
CA GLN A 50 3.46 -35.52 78.11
C GLN A 50 3.74 -34.01 77.95
N LYS A 51 4.35 -33.36 78.94
CA LYS A 51 4.74 -31.95 78.85
C LYS A 51 5.77 -31.71 77.72
N LYS A 52 6.77 -32.59 77.59
CA LYS A 52 7.74 -32.55 76.49
C LYS A 52 7.05 -32.68 75.13
N LEU A 53 6.15 -33.65 74.97
CA LEU A 53 5.38 -33.84 73.74
C LEU A 53 4.54 -32.61 73.40
N ALA A 54 3.82 -32.05 74.38
CA ALA A 54 3.01 -30.84 74.18
C ALA A 54 3.86 -29.66 73.68
N SER A 55 5.05 -29.46 74.25
CA SER A 55 5.99 -28.43 73.81
C SER A 55 6.48 -28.66 72.37
N ARG A 56 6.86 -29.89 72.02
CA ARG A 56 7.32 -30.25 70.66
C ARG A 56 6.22 -30.07 69.62
N LEU A 57 4.97 -30.43 69.96
CA LEU A 57 3.82 -30.20 69.10
C LEU A 57 3.51 -28.71 68.90
N ALA A 58 3.72 -27.87 69.92
CA ALA A 58 3.58 -26.42 69.79
C ALA A 58 4.62 -25.85 68.82
N ILE A 59 5.89 -26.28 68.94
CA ILE A 59 6.98 -25.90 68.03
C ILE A 59 6.66 -26.34 66.60
N LEU A 60 6.25 -27.60 66.40
CA LEU A 60 5.89 -28.14 65.08
C LEU A 60 4.78 -27.33 64.41
N ARG A 61 3.71 -26.99 65.15
CA ARG A 61 2.62 -26.14 64.62
C ARG A 61 3.10 -24.76 64.25
N GLY A 62 3.98 -24.16 65.05
CA GLY A 62 4.58 -22.86 64.77
C GLY A 62 5.41 -22.86 63.50
N LEU A 63 6.31 -23.85 63.35
CA LEU A 63 7.13 -24.01 62.16
C LEU A 63 6.30 -24.30 60.90
N ASN A 64 5.27 -25.15 60.99
CA ASN A 64 4.35 -25.43 59.88
C ASN A 64 3.63 -24.15 59.44
N ARG A 65 3.09 -23.37 60.38
CA ARG A 65 2.46 -22.09 60.07
C ARG A 65 3.42 -21.14 59.36
N LYS A 66 4.67 -21.06 59.82
CA LYS A 66 5.70 -20.23 59.19
C LYS A 66 5.97 -20.67 57.75
N ALA A 67 6.13 -21.98 57.51
CA ALA A 67 6.34 -22.51 56.16
C ALA A 67 5.14 -22.21 55.23
N VAL A 68 3.90 -22.39 55.71
CA VAL A 68 2.70 -22.06 54.93
C VAL A 68 2.62 -20.56 54.60
N MET A 69 2.99 -19.68 55.53
CA MET A 69 3.04 -18.24 55.25
C MET A 69 4.11 -17.89 54.22
N SER A 70 5.29 -18.52 54.31
CA SER A 70 6.37 -18.33 53.32
C SER A 70 5.92 -18.70 51.91
N VAL A 71 5.25 -19.86 51.76
CA VAL A 71 4.73 -20.31 50.45
C VAL A 71 3.67 -19.36 49.90
N ARG A 72 2.82 -18.78 50.76
CA ARG A 72 1.84 -17.78 50.34
C ARG A 72 2.51 -16.48 49.90
N ALA A 73 3.53 -16.03 50.62
CA ALA A 73 4.29 -14.84 50.25
C ALA A 73 4.98 -15.02 48.89
N THR A 74 5.71 -16.13 48.70
CA THR A 74 6.38 -16.41 47.42
C THR A 74 5.38 -16.55 46.26
N LYS A 75 4.20 -17.13 46.51
CA LYS A 75 3.13 -17.21 45.51
C LYS A 75 2.58 -15.83 45.13
N GLN A 76 2.45 -14.93 46.12
CA GLN A 76 1.99 -13.57 45.89
C GLN A 76 3.02 -12.78 45.08
N GLU A 77 4.28 -12.78 45.51
CA GLU A 77 5.39 -12.11 44.83
C GLU A 77 5.54 -12.58 43.37
N THR A 78 5.48 -13.89 43.14
CA THR A 78 5.56 -14.44 41.77
C THR A 78 4.34 -14.08 40.93
N SER A 79 3.16 -13.97 41.53
CA SER A 79 1.95 -13.52 40.83
C SER A 79 2.02 -12.04 40.46
N GLU A 80 2.54 -11.19 41.35
CA GLU A 80 2.71 -9.76 41.10
C GLU A 80 3.74 -9.50 40.00
N ALA A 81 4.91 -10.14 40.07
CA ALA A 81 5.93 -10.06 39.02
C ALA A 81 5.38 -10.54 37.66
N ARG A 82 4.56 -11.60 37.66
CA ARG A 82 3.91 -12.07 36.43
C ARG A 82 2.93 -11.04 35.86
N GLN A 83 2.11 -10.40 36.70
CA GLN A 83 1.17 -9.36 36.27
C GLN A 83 1.90 -8.15 35.67
N GLU A 84 3.05 -7.76 36.26
CA GLU A 84 3.90 -6.71 35.72
C GLU A 84 4.44 -7.07 34.33
N ILE A 85 4.95 -8.30 34.16
CA ILE A 85 5.41 -8.80 32.86
C ILE A 85 4.28 -8.76 31.83
N ASP A 86 3.07 -9.22 32.19
CA ASP A 86 1.91 -9.22 31.29
C ASP A 86 1.53 -7.79 30.86
N SER A 87 1.60 -6.81 31.78
CA SER A 87 1.35 -5.39 31.49
C SER A 87 2.40 -4.79 30.55
N LEU A 88 3.69 -5.08 30.79
CA LEU A 88 4.78 -4.64 29.91
C LEU A 88 4.67 -5.28 28.53
N HIS A 89 4.27 -6.55 28.46
CA HIS A 89 4.08 -7.25 27.19
C HIS A 89 2.96 -6.62 26.35
N LEU A 90 1.84 -6.25 26.98
CA LEU A 90 0.76 -5.52 26.31
C LEU A 90 1.25 -4.17 25.76
N THR A 91 2.04 -3.44 26.55
CA THR A 91 2.60 -2.15 26.14
C THR A 91 3.54 -2.32 24.93
N LEU A 92 4.40 -3.34 24.96
CA LEU A 92 5.27 -3.68 23.83
C LEU A 92 4.48 -4.04 22.57
N GLN A 93 3.39 -4.79 22.72
CA GLN A 93 2.53 -5.14 21.59
C GLN A 93 1.88 -3.90 20.96
N ASN A 94 1.42 -2.95 21.78
CA ASN A 94 0.88 -1.68 21.31
C ASN A 94 1.92 -0.89 20.50
N LEU A 95 3.13 -0.74 21.02
CA LEU A 95 4.23 -0.06 20.31
C LEU A 95 4.60 -0.77 19.00
N SER A 96 4.61 -2.10 19.00
CA SER A 96 4.90 -2.89 17.80
C SER A 96 3.80 -2.75 16.74
N TYR A 97 2.56 -2.52 17.15
CA TYR A 97 1.46 -2.21 16.25
C TYR A 97 1.62 -0.81 15.65
N GLU A 98 1.88 0.19 16.50
CA GLU A 98 2.11 1.57 16.08
C GLU A 98 3.28 1.66 15.09
N GLN A 99 4.40 0.99 15.38
CA GLN A 99 5.54 0.91 14.46
C GLN A 99 5.13 0.35 13.09
N ARG A 100 4.40 -0.76 13.05
CA ARG A 100 3.94 -1.37 11.79
C ARG A 100 2.99 -0.45 11.03
N HIS A 101 2.12 0.26 11.75
CA HIS A 101 1.21 1.23 11.15
C HIS A 101 1.97 2.38 10.50
N LEU A 102 2.88 3.03 11.23
CA LEU A 102 3.72 4.12 10.73
C LEU A 102 4.60 3.68 9.56
N MET A 103 5.20 2.49 9.62
CA MET A 103 5.95 1.93 8.50
C MET A 103 5.08 1.72 7.25
N GLY A 104 3.81 1.33 7.44
CA GLY A 104 2.84 1.22 6.36
C GLY A 104 2.51 2.57 5.73
N GLU A 105 2.32 3.60 6.54
CA GLU A 105 2.09 4.97 6.06
C GLU A 105 3.30 5.53 5.33
N ILE A 106 4.51 5.34 5.87
CA ILE A 106 5.76 5.75 5.20
C ILE A 106 5.87 5.10 3.82
N ARG A 107 5.64 3.78 3.73
CA ARG A 107 5.67 3.08 2.44
C ARG A 107 4.61 3.62 1.48
N ALA A 108 3.39 3.90 1.95
CA ALA A 108 2.36 4.48 1.11
C ALA A 108 2.75 5.87 0.59
N CYS A 109 3.47 6.67 1.39
CA CYS A 109 4.02 7.95 0.97
C CYS A 109 5.19 7.80 -0.02
N GLU A 110 6.07 6.82 0.19
CA GLU A 110 7.22 6.53 -0.68
C GLU A 110 6.79 5.95 -2.04
N GLU A 111 5.75 5.12 -2.05
CA GLU A 111 5.15 4.51 -3.26
C GLU A 111 4.21 5.48 -3.98
N TYR A 112 4.06 6.72 -3.51
CA TYR A 112 3.22 7.70 -4.18
C TYR A 112 3.74 7.97 -5.60
N ASP A 113 2.91 7.65 -6.59
CA ASP A 113 3.25 7.86 -8.00
C ASP A 113 3.25 9.36 -8.35
N HIS A 114 4.44 9.94 -8.33
CA HIS A 114 4.65 11.32 -8.74
C HIS A 114 4.60 11.44 -10.27
N LYS A 115 3.48 11.96 -10.79
CA LYS A 115 3.25 12.15 -12.24
C LYS A 115 4.37 12.86 -13.01
N TYR A 116 5.16 13.72 -12.36
CA TYR A 116 6.27 14.41 -13.03
C TYR A 116 7.42 13.46 -13.40
N LEU A 117 7.56 12.31 -12.72
CA LEU A 117 8.59 11.30 -13.03
C LEU A 117 8.32 10.59 -14.37
N SER A 118 7.06 10.52 -14.80
CA SER A 118 6.68 9.94 -16.09
C SER A 118 6.57 10.97 -17.22
N LEU A 119 6.75 12.26 -16.93
CA LEU A 119 6.72 13.31 -17.94
C LEU A 119 8.00 13.23 -18.79
N PRO A 120 7.92 13.09 -20.13
CA PRO A 120 9.09 13.15 -20.99
C PRO A 120 9.55 14.60 -21.07
N MET A 121 10.51 14.95 -20.20
CA MET A 121 11.15 16.25 -20.14
C MET A 121 12.53 16.19 -20.78
N ILE A 122 13.01 17.34 -21.23
CA ILE A 122 14.39 17.51 -21.70
C ILE A 122 15.38 17.07 -20.60
N PRO A 123 16.43 16.28 -20.91
CA PRO A 123 17.45 15.90 -19.95
C PRO A 123 18.08 17.11 -19.25
N THR A 124 18.51 16.94 -18.01
CA THR A 124 19.05 18.04 -17.20
C THR A 124 20.23 18.76 -17.87
N GLN A 125 21.10 18.02 -18.55
CA GLN A 125 22.26 18.59 -19.26
C GLN A 125 21.82 19.54 -20.39
N ASP A 126 20.90 19.09 -21.24
CA ASP A 126 20.40 19.87 -22.37
C ASP A 126 19.62 21.10 -21.88
N PHE A 127 18.86 20.95 -20.79
CA PHE A 127 18.16 22.08 -20.16
C PHE A 127 19.13 23.15 -19.65
N LEU A 128 20.22 22.76 -18.97
CA LEU A 128 21.20 23.71 -18.44
C LEU A 128 22.02 24.40 -19.55
N VAL A 129 22.16 23.78 -20.72
CA VAL A 129 22.74 24.44 -21.90
C VAL A 129 21.82 25.53 -22.44
N ALA A 130 20.50 25.27 -22.47
CA ALA A 130 19.50 26.24 -22.93
C ALA A 130 19.23 27.35 -21.88
N HIS A 131 19.32 27.00 -20.60
CA HIS A 131 19.06 27.88 -19.45
C HIS A 131 20.22 27.87 -18.43
N PRO A 132 21.34 28.55 -18.74
CA PRO A 132 22.50 28.60 -17.86
C PRO A 132 22.21 29.23 -16.48
N GLU A 133 21.15 30.05 -16.38
CA GLU A 133 20.73 30.73 -15.15
C GLU A 133 20.33 29.78 -14.01
N PHE A 134 20.00 28.52 -14.30
CA PHE A 134 19.64 27.51 -13.30
C PHE A 134 20.81 26.59 -12.91
N SER A 135 22.04 26.88 -13.34
CA SER A 135 23.22 26.06 -13.04
C SER A 135 23.56 25.98 -11.54
N GLU A 136 23.24 27.02 -10.78
CA GLU A 136 23.45 27.08 -9.32
C GLU A 136 22.18 26.73 -8.52
N ALA A 137 21.06 26.42 -9.19
CA ALA A 137 19.79 26.13 -8.53
C ALA A 137 19.79 24.74 -7.88
N GLY A 138 19.03 24.59 -6.79
CA GLY A 138 18.84 23.29 -6.15
C GLY A 138 18.04 22.31 -7.02
N GLU A 139 18.18 21.00 -6.79
CA GLU A 139 17.53 19.95 -7.60
C GLU A 139 16.01 20.13 -7.72
N HIS A 140 15.34 20.49 -6.63
CA HIS A 140 13.90 20.74 -6.61
C HIS A 140 13.51 21.93 -7.49
N GLU A 141 14.22 23.05 -7.36
CA GLU A 141 13.98 24.26 -8.15
C GLU A 141 14.25 24.03 -9.63
N LEU A 142 15.34 23.32 -9.94
CA LEU A 142 15.71 22.91 -11.29
C LEU A 142 14.62 22.02 -11.92
N THR A 143 14.06 21.08 -11.15
CA THR A 143 12.97 20.21 -11.63
C THR A 143 11.70 21.02 -11.91
N ILE A 144 11.34 21.98 -11.05
CA ILE A 144 10.20 22.87 -11.29
C ILE A 144 10.43 23.73 -12.54
N ALA A 145 11.62 24.29 -12.71
CA ALA A 145 11.96 25.09 -13.88
C ALA A 145 11.86 24.28 -15.18
N ARG A 146 12.38 23.06 -15.18
CA ARG A 146 12.27 22.10 -16.31
C ARG A 146 10.82 21.76 -16.66
N ILE A 147 9.96 21.55 -15.67
CA ILE A 147 8.53 21.27 -15.90
C ILE A 147 7.85 22.49 -16.53
N ARG A 148 8.19 23.70 -16.10
CA ARG A 148 7.62 24.95 -16.66
C ARG A 148 8.04 25.17 -18.10
N ASP A 149 9.32 24.96 -18.40
CA ASP A 149 9.84 25.08 -19.76
C ASP A 149 9.16 24.08 -20.73
N GLU A 150 9.06 22.80 -20.33
CA GLU A 150 8.34 21.78 -21.11
C GLU A 150 6.87 22.16 -21.33
N TYR A 151 6.23 22.75 -20.31
CA TYR A 151 4.86 23.22 -20.41
C TYR A 151 4.70 24.37 -21.40
N ASP A 152 5.58 25.37 -21.36
CA ASP A 152 5.57 26.50 -22.28
C ASP A 152 5.87 26.06 -23.72
N ALA A 153 6.83 25.14 -23.90
CA ALA A 153 7.13 24.53 -25.18
C ALA A 153 5.92 23.77 -25.77
N ARG A 154 5.23 22.95 -24.97
CA ARG A 154 4.01 22.25 -25.41
C ARG A 154 2.87 23.20 -25.74
N ARG A 155 2.71 24.27 -24.97
CA ARG A 155 1.70 25.29 -25.25
C ARG A 155 1.96 25.95 -26.60
N ALA A 156 3.20 26.37 -26.86
CA ALA A 156 3.58 26.96 -28.13
C ALA A 156 3.38 26.00 -29.32
N LEU A 157 3.71 24.71 -29.14
CA LEU A 157 3.46 23.69 -30.16
C LEU A 157 1.98 23.46 -30.44
N GLU A 158 1.13 23.47 -29.41
CA GLU A 158 -0.32 23.34 -29.59
C GLU A 158 -0.92 24.57 -30.28
N GLU A 159 -0.47 25.78 -29.94
CA GLU A 159 -0.87 27.01 -30.64
C GLU A 159 -0.49 26.96 -32.13
N GLN A 160 0.73 26.51 -32.45
CA GLN A 160 1.16 26.30 -33.84
C GLN A 160 0.33 25.23 -34.54
N ARG A 161 0.05 24.10 -33.87
CA ARG A 161 -0.79 23.02 -34.41
C ARG A 161 -2.18 23.54 -34.75
N VAL A 162 -2.82 24.27 -33.84
CA VAL A 162 -4.15 24.86 -34.06
C VAL A 162 -4.11 25.85 -35.23
N GLY A 163 -3.07 26.70 -35.29
CA GLY A 163 -2.87 27.63 -36.40
C GLY A 163 -2.73 26.92 -37.76
N LEU A 164 -1.91 25.87 -37.82
CA LEU A 164 -1.72 25.06 -39.03
C LEU A 164 -2.99 24.31 -39.44
N VAL A 165 -3.74 23.76 -38.48
CA VAL A 165 -5.03 23.12 -38.76
C VAL A 165 -6.02 24.12 -39.34
N ARG A 166 -6.09 25.33 -38.78
CA ARG A 166 -6.94 26.39 -39.31
C ARG A 166 -6.54 26.76 -40.75
N ARG A 167 -5.23 26.94 -41.00
CA ARG A 167 -4.73 27.28 -42.33
C ARG A 167 -5.00 26.17 -43.35
N LYS A 168 -4.88 24.91 -42.93
CA LYS A 168 -5.22 23.74 -43.75
C LYS A 168 -6.70 23.80 -44.17
N LEU A 169 -7.62 24.04 -43.23
CA LEU A 169 -9.05 24.13 -43.52
C LEU A 169 -9.39 25.29 -44.45
N GLU A 170 -8.72 26.44 -44.30
CA GLU A 170 -8.86 27.57 -45.23
C GLU A 170 -8.44 27.18 -46.65
N LEU A 171 -7.26 26.57 -46.81
CA LEU A 171 -6.78 26.12 -48.11
C LEU A 171 -7.65 25.03 -48.74
N GLU A 172 -8.19 24.11 -47.95
CA GLU A 172 -9.14 23.10 -48.43
C GLU A 172 -10.42 23.74 -48.99
N ARG A 173 -10.95 24.77 -48.31
CA ARG A 173 -12.11 25.54 -48.80
C ARG A 173 -11.79 26.34 -50.06
N GLU A 174 -10.63 27.01 -50.11
CA GLU A 174 -10.18 27.72 -51.31
C GLU A 174 -10.01 26.77 -52.49
N THR A 175 -9.45 25.58 -52.26
CA THR A 175 -9.26 24.56 -53.29
C THR A 175 -10.60 24.01 -53.78
N LEU A 176 -11.55 23.77 -52.87
CA LEU A 176 -12.90 23.35 -53.22
C LEU A 176 -13.62 24.42 -54.06
N GLY A 177 -13.58 25.68 -53.63
CA GLY A 177 -14.16 26.80 -54.38
C GLY A 177 -13.57 26.94 -55.78
N LYS A 178 -12.25 26.85 -55.93
CA LYS A 178 -11.59 26.85 -57.25
C LYS A 178 -12.02 25.66 -58.12
N LYS A 179 -12.21 24.48 -57.55
CA LYS A 179 -12.73 23.31 -58.29
C LYS A 179 -14.15 23.55 -58.78
N GLU A 180 -15.01 24.13 -57.95
CA GLU A 180 -16.39 24.49 -58.34
C GLU A 180 -16.41 25.56 -59.43
N GLU A 181 -15.55 26.58 -59.33
CA GLU A 181 -15.37 27.60 -60.37
C GLU A 181 -14.89 27.00 -61.70
N LEU A 182 -13.89 26.11 -61.67
CA LEU A 182 -13.41 25.40 -62.86
C LEU A 182 -14.53 24.54 -63.48
N ALA A 183 -15.28 23.78 -62.67
CA ALA A 183 -16.39 22.98 -63.16
C ALA A 183 -17.48 23.85 -63.82
N ARG A 184 -17.72 25.05 -63.28
CA ARG A 184 -18.64 26.02 -63.90
C ARG A 184 -18.10 26.55 -65.22
N LEU A 185 -16.83 26.91 -65.29
CA LEU A 185 -16.18 27.36 -66.52
C LEU A 185 -16.21 26.27 -67.60
N ASP A 186 -15.91 25.02 -67.24
CA ASP A 186 -16.01 23.87 -68.15
C ASP A 186 -17.43 23.75 -68.72
N ALA A 187 -18.46 23.84 -67.88
CA ALA A 187 -19.86 23.82 -68.34
C ALA A 187 -20.25 25.05 -69.20
N GLU A 188 -19.63 26.20 -69.01
CA GLU A 188 -19.80 27.37 -69.87
C GLU A 188 -19.11 27.18 -71.23
N ILE A 189 -17.91 26.60 -71.25
CA ILE A 189 -17.18 26.26 -72.48
C ILE A 189 -17.95 25.21 -73.29
N GLU A 190 -18.46 24.15 -72.67
CA GLU A 190 -19.28 23.13 -73.36
C GLU A 190 -20.53 23.75 -73.99
N ARG A 191 -21.19 24.69 -73.30
CA ARG A 191 -22.32 25.46 -73.84
C ARG A 191 -21.90 26.33 -75.02
N TRP A 192 -20.75 26.98 -74.94
CA TRP A 192 -20.22 27.81 -76.03
C TRP A 192 -19.86 26.96 -77.26
N ILE A 193 -19.16 25.83 -77.07
CA ILE A 193 -18.80 24.90 -78.16
C ILE A 193 -20.05 24.34 -78.83
N SER A 194 -21.03 23.87 -78.06
CA SER A 194 -22.29 23.36 -78.62
C SER A 194 -23.08 24.45 -79.36
N GLY A 195 -23.07 25.69 -78.85
CA GLY A 195 -23.60 26.86 -79.54
C GLY A 195 -22.89 27.15 -80.86
N GLN A 196 -21.55 27.11 -80.88
CA GLN A 196 -20.74 27.28 -82.09
C GLN A 196 -21.04 26.18 -83.11
N SER A 197 -21.09 24.91 -82.70
CA SER A 197 -21.45 23.79 -83.57
C SER A 197 -22.82 23.97 -84.21
N ARG A 198 -23.82 24.45 -83.45
CA ARG A 198 -25.14 24.79 -84.00
C ARG A 198 -25.08 25.90 -85.05
N VAL A 199 -24.30 26.94 -84.80
CA VAL A 199 -24.11 28.05 -85.76
C VAL A 199 -23.44 27.53 -87.03
N LEU A 200 -22.38 26.72 -86.92
CA LEU A 200 -21.71 26.08 -88.05
C LEU A 200 -22.64 25.16 -88.83
N GLU A 201 -23.50 24.38 -88.17
CA GLU A 201 -24.52 23.56 -88.84
C GLU A 201 -25.52 24.42 -89.64
N VAL A 202 -25.95 25.56 -89.10
CA VAL A 202 -26.86 26.48 -89.80
C VAL A 202 -26.18 27.08 -91.04
N PHE A 203 -24.93 27.52 -90.92
CA PHE A 203 -24.17 28.03 -92.07
C PHE A 203 -23.89 26.94 -93.11
N GLY A 204 -23.52 25.73 -92.68
CA GLY A 204 -23.31 24.59 -93.57
C GLY A 204 -24.58 24.19 -94.32
N LYS A 205 -25.73 24.10 -93.64
CA LYS A 205 -27.03 23.85 -94.29
C LYS A 205 -27.39 24.95 -95.29
N ARG A 206 -27.10 26.21 -94.97
CA ARG A 206 -27.33 27.34 -95.89
C ARG A 206 -26.41 27.29 -97.11
N GLU A 207 -25.15 26.90 -96.94
CA GLU A 207 -24.23 26.66 -98.06
C GLU A 207 -24.70 25.49 -98.94
N GLU A 208 -25.19 24.40 -98.35
CA GLU A 208 -25.77 23.27 -99.10
C GLU A 208 -27.06 23.67 -99.83
N GLU A 209 -27.95 24.44 -99.20
CA GLU A 209 -29.14 25.00 -99.86
C GLU A 209 -28.77 25.92 -101.02
N VAL A 210 -27.74 26.77 -100.86
CA VAL A 210 -27.23 27.63 -101.94
C VAL A 210 -26.65 26.79 -103.08
N LYS A 211 -25.86 25.73 -102.77
CA LYS A 211 -25.35 24.79 -103.78
C LYS A 211 -26.49 24.05 -104.49
N ARG A 212 -27.51 23.61 -103.76
CA ARG A 212 -28.67 22.91 -104.31
C ARG A 212 -29.52 23.82 -105.19
N LYS A 213 -29.81 25.06 -104.77
CA LYS A 213 -30.51 26.06 -105.60
C LYS A 213 -29.71 26.41 -106.86
N LYS A 214 -28.37 26.42 -106.78
CA LYS A 214 -27.50 26.62 -107.94
C LYS A 214 -27.54 25.43 -108.90
N ALA A 215 -27.55 24.20 -108.39
CA ALA A 215 -27.71 22.98 -109.19
C ALA A 215 -29.10 22.86 -109.83
N GLU A 216 -30.17 23.23 -109.11
CA GLU A 216 -31.54 23.28 -109.64
C GLU A 216 -31.70 24.38 -110.71
N ALA A 217 -31.00 25.51 -110.58
CA ALA A 217 -30.95 26.53 -111.63
C ALA A 217 -30.16 26.08 -112.88
N GLU A 218 -29.15 25.23 -112.71
CA GLU A 218 -28.37 24.64 -113.82
C GLU A 218 -29.12 23.49 -114.51
N SER A 219 -29.96 22.72 -113.80
CA SER A 219 -30.79 21.66 -114.41
C SER A 219 -31.98 22.21 -115.22
N VAL A 220 -32.57 23.34 -114.81
CA VAL A 220 -33.65 24.00 -115.56
C VAL A 220 -33.17 24.59 -116.90
N VAL A 221 -31.85 24.79 -117.08
CA VAL A 221 -31.26 25.23 -118.35
C VAL A 221 -30.99 24.05 -119.30
N HIS A 222 -31.16 22.79 -118.88
CA HIS A 222 -30.89 21.61 -119.70
C HIS A 222 -32.13 20.81 -120.16
N GLU A 223 -33.35 21.26 -119.83
CA GLU A 223 -34.62 20.69 -120.34
C GLU A 223 -35.42 21.68 -121.21
N GLY A 224 -34.77 22.72 -121.76
CA GLY A 224 -35.35 23.67 -122.72
C GLY A 224 -34.84 23.49 -124.14
#